data_AF-A0A966TIG5-F1
#
_entry.id   AF-A0A966TIG5-F1
#
_cell.length_a   1.000
_cell.length_b   1.000
_cell.length_c   1.000
_cell.angle_alpha   90.00
_cell.angle_beta   90.00
_cell.angle_gamma   90.00
#
_symmetry.space_group_name_H-M   'P 1'
#
loop_
_entity.id
_entity.type
_entity.pdbx_description
1 polymer ?
#
loop_
_entity_poly.entity_id
_entity_poly.type
_entity_poly.pdbx_seq_one_letter_code
_entity_poly.pdbx_strand_id
1 'polypeptide(L)'
;VHTGNMAINSQPRDGRGRCMQLGFCFQGCKSGAKWSTLYTEIPKAEATGNLDLRPEAHVTRIEHNSKGLVSGVVYFDKDGKEQRQAARVVCVAGNSIETPRLLLLSASNMFRDGLANSSGQVGRNYMRHMTGSVYAAFKDPVHMYRGTTMAGIIRDEAAHNPKRGFAGGYEMETLSLGLAFMPAFLDPGSWGADYAWWMDHYTNLAGMWLVGEDMPRETNRITLNTSVKDKWGSPVANVHFDDHENDIVMRNHAFTQGERIYQAAGAIKTYRTPPYPSTHNLGTCRMSAKASEGVANKWGQTHDIPNLFISDGSQFTTGGAENPTLTIVTLAIRQADYIAKQMTERAI
;
A
#
# COMPACT_ATOMS: atom_id res chain seq x y z
N VAL A 1 -0.17 23.69 8.30
CA VAL A 1 -0.33 22.48 9.14
C VAL A 1 -1.80 22.11 9.21
N HIS A 2 -2.17 20.90 8.79
CA HIS A 2 -3.54 20.35 8.88
C HIS A 2 -3.50 19.07 9.72
N THR A 3 -4.57 18.72 10.43
CA THR A 3 -4.62 17.52 11.29
C THR A 3 -4.86 16.21 10.51
N GLY A 4 -4.55 16.20 9.21
CA GLY A 4 -4.92 15.14 8.26
C GLY A 4 -6.42 14.89 8.07
N ASN A 5 -6.78 14.23 6.96
CA ASN A 5 -8.09 13.60 6.78
C ASN A 5 -7.96 12.13 7.13
N MET A 6 -8.28 11.78 8.38
CA MET A 6 -8.09 10.42 8.88
C MET A 6 -9.42 9.67 8.92
N ALA A 7 -9.39 8.39 8.54
CA ALA A 7 -10.49 7.45 8.77
C ALA A 7 -10.52 7.01 10.25
N ILE A 8 -10.63 7.97 11.16
CA ILE A 8 -10.64 7.80 12.62
C ILE A 8 -11.77 8.63 13.21
N ASN A 9 -12.64 7.99 14.00
CA ASN A 9 -13.78 8.65 14.61
C ASN A 9 -13.34 9.67 15.67
N SER A 10 -13.57 10.97 15.44
CA SER A 10 -13.41 12.03 16.46
C SER A 10 -14.59 12.06 17.44
N GLN A 11 -15.76 11.62 16.98
CA GLN A 11 -16.99 11.43 17.76
C GLN A 11 -17.56 10.04 17.44
N PRO A 12 -18.42 9.46 18.29
CA PRO A 12 -19.10 8.20 17.98
C PRO A 12 -19.80 8.27 16.61
N ARG A 13 -19.55 7.29 15.75
CA ARG A 13 -20.07 7.24 14.38
C ARG A 13 -20.15 5.79 13.90
N ASP A 14 -21.21 5.46 13.17
CA ASP A 14 -21.45 4.14 12.58
C ASP A 14 -21.36 3.00 13.60
N GLY A 15 -21.93 3.21 14.79
CA GLY A 15 -21.91 2.23 15.88
C GLY A 15 -20.54 2.04 16.56
N ARG A 16 -19.52 2.80 16.19
CA ARG A 16 -18.17 2.73 16.76
C ARG A 16 -17.86 3.95 17.62
N GLY A 17 -17.14 3.74 18.72
CA GLY A 17 -16.73 4.80 19.64
C GLY A 17 -15.76 5.82 19.01
N ARG A 18 -15.49 6.89 19.75
CA ARG A 18 -14.46 7.88 19.40
C ARG A 18 -13.04 7.36 19.67
N CYS A 19 -12.05 7.96 19.02
CA CYS A 19 -10.65 7.71 19.28
C CYS A 19 -10.27 8.12 20.71
N MET A 20 -9.56 7.25 21.41
CA MET A 20 -9.05 7.50 22.76
C MET A 20 -7.61 8.01 22.76
N GLN A 21 -7.04 8.32 21.58
CA GLN A 21 -5.71 8.92 21.42
C GLN A 21 -4.58 8.13 22.11
N LEU A 22 -4.63 6.80 21.99
CA LEU A 22 -3.75 5.88 22.71
C LEU A 22 -2.31 5.81 22.17
N GLY A 23 -2.03 6.34 20.96
CA GLY A 23 -0.70 6.23 20.34
C GLY A 23 -0.37 4.88 19.68
N PHE A 24 -1.31 3.94 19.64
CA PHE A 24 -1.10 2.55 19.15
C PHE A 24 -1.57 2.30 17.71
N CYS A 25 -1.74 3.35 16.89
CA CYS A 25 -2.41 3.23 15.59
C CYS A 25 -1.72 2.26 14.60
N PHE A 26 -0.41 2.04 14.75
CA PHE A 26 0.40 1.13 13.91
C PHE A 26 0.30 -0.34 14.35
N GLN A 27 -0.02 -0.61 15.62
CA GLN A 27 -0.15 -1.96 16.17
C GLN A 27 -1.61 -2.44 16.22
N GLY A 28 -2.53 -1.62 15.70
CA GLY A 28 -3.98 -1.89 15.69
C GLY A 28 -4.75 -0.94 16.61
N CYS A 29 -6.01 -0.69 16.27
CA CYS A 29 -6.87 0.18 17.07
C CYS A 29 -7.69 -0.63 18.08
N LYS A 30 -7.27 -0.63 19.34
CA LYS A 30 -7.96 -1.35 20.43
C LYS A 30 -9.43 -0.92 20.61
N SER A 31 -9.77 0.33 20.32
CA SER A 31 -11.13 0.85 20.51
C SER A 31 -12.04 0.75 19.29
N GLY A 32 -11.53 0.24 18.15
CA GLY A 32 -12.29 0.19 16.89
C GLY A 32 -12.61 1.57 16.28
N ALA A 33 -11.97 2.65 16.76
CA ALA A 33 -12.23 4.01 16.26
C ALA A 33 -11.60 4.28 14.88
N LYS A 34 -10.44 3.69 14.60
CA LYS A 34 -9.80 3.68 13.26
C LYS A 34 -10.61 2.77 12.33
N TRP A 35 -10.74 3.12 11.07
CA TRP A 35 -11.40 2.29 10.06
C TRP A 35 -10.60 1.01 9.78
N SER A 36 -11.33 -0.10 9.59
CA SER A 36 -10.82 -1.36 9.08
C SER A 36 -11.98 -2.18 8.56
N THR A 37 -11.84 -2.72 7.35
CA THR A 37 -12.86 -3.56 6.70
C THR A 37 -13.35 -4.72 7.55
N LEU A 38 -12.49 -5.23 8.45
CA LEU A 38 -12.80 -6.32 9.37
C LEU A 38 -14.04 -6.09 10.24
N TYR A 39 -14.31 -4.83 10.61
CA TYR A 39 -15.45 -4.49 11.47
C TYR A 39 -16.30 -3.35 10.91
N THR A 40 -16.13 -3.00 9.64
CA THR A 40 -16.98 -2.03 8.93
C THR A 40 -17.68 -2.67 7.75
N GLU A 41 -16.99 -2.92 6.64
CA GLU A 41 -17.61 -3.39 5.40
C GLU A 41 -17.93 -4.89 5.43
N ILE A 42 -17.05 -5.74 6.00
CA ILE A 42 -17.27 -7.20 6.02
C ILE A 42 -18.54 -7.57 6.79
N PRO A 43 -18.77 -7.11 8.04
CA PRO A 43 -20.00 -7.45 8.75
C PRO A 43 -21.27 -6.96 8.04
N LYS A 44 -21.20 -5.79 7.38
CA LYS A 44 -22.32 -5.26 6.59
C LYS A 44 -22.61 -6.13 5.38
N ALA A 45 -21.58 -6.65 4.71
CA ALA A 45 -21.72 -7.55 3.58
C ALA A 45 -22.26 -8.93 4.00
N GLU A 46 -21.78 -9.50 5.12
CA GLU A 46 -22.30 -10.74 5.70
C GLU A 46 -23.79 -10.62 6.04
N ALA A 47 -24.21 -9.49 6.64
CA ALA A 47 -25.60 -9.23 6.99
C ALA A 47 -26.57 -9.21 5.79
N THR A 48 -26.06 -9.08 4.56
CA THR A 48 -26.90 -9.17 3.35
C THR A 48 -27.28 -10.62 2.99
N GLY A 49 -26.58 -11.62 3.54
CA GLY A 49 -26.71 -13.03 3.15
C GLY A 49 -26.11 -13.37 1.78
N ASN A 50 -25.47 -12.41 1.09
CA ASN A 50 -24.90 -12.60 -0.25
C ASN A 50 -23.37 -12.75 -0.26
N LEU A 51 -22.71 -12.60 0.89
CA LEU A 51 -21.26 -12.78 1.02
C LEU A 51 -20.94 -14.18 1.56
N ASP A 52 -20.08 -14.90 0.85
CA ASP A 52 -19.37 -16.08 1.33
C ASP A 52 -17.90 -15.72 1.55
N LEU A 53 -17.49 -15.57 2.82
CA LEU A 53 -16.12 -15.24 3.21
C LEU A 53 -15.37 -16.53 3.58
N ARG A 54 -14.34 -16.86 2.80
CA ARG A 54 -13.49 -18.04 3.02
C ARG A 54 -12.07 -17.63 3.43
N PRO A 55 -11.79 -17.47 4.75
CA PRO A 55 -10.42 -17.29 5.21
C PRO A 55 -9.60 -18.56 4.95
N GLU A 56 -8.27 -18.43 4.99
CA GLU A 56 -7.33 -19.55 4.78
C GLU A 56 -7.50 -20.25 3.40
N ALA A 57 -8.00 -19.51 2.40
CA ALA A 57 -8.12 -19.93 1.01
C ALA A 57 -7.01 -19.29 0.16
N HIS A 58 -5.97 -20.06 -0.20
CA HIS A 58 -4.84 -19.56 -0.98
C HIS A 58 -5.04 -19.81 -2.47
N VAL A 59 -5.46 -18.78 -3.21
CA VAL A 59 -5.65 -18.86 -4.67
C VAL A 59 -4.30 -19.00 -5.38
N THR A 60 -4.18 -20.02 -6.23
CA THR A 60 -2.94 -20.30 -6.99
C THR A 60 -3.10 -20.09 -8.49
N ARG A 61 -4.33 -20.12 -9.00
CA ARG A 61 -4.60 -19.96 -10.44
C ARG A 61 -6.00 -19.39 -10.70
N ILE A 62 -6.10 -18.54 -11.70
CA ILE A 62 -7.34 -18.11 -12.33
C ILE A 62 -7.51 -18.89 -13.63
N GLU A 63 -8.67 -19.51 -13.83
CA GLU A 63 -8.97 -20.30 -15.03
C GLU A 63 -9.83 -19.51 -16.02
N HIS A 64 -9.71 -19.84 -17.30
CA HIS A 64 -10.52 -19.26 -18.37
C HIS A 64 -11.13 -20.35 -19.27
N ASN A 65 -12.20 -20.01 -19.98
CA ASN A 65 -12.83 -20.90 -20.97
C ASN A 65 -12.17 -20.77 -22.35
N SER A 66 -12.66 -21.53 -23.33
CA SER A 66 -12.16 -21.52 -24.71
C SER A 66 -12.32 -20.18 -25.45
N LYS A 67 -13.17 -19.28 -24.95
CA LYS A 67 -13.35 -17.91 -25.46
C LYS A 67 -12.42 -16.89 -24.78
N GLY A 68 -11.55 -17.33 -23.87
CA GLY A 68 -10.63 -16.46 -23.13
C GLY A 68 -11.26 -15.72 -21.95
N LEU A 69 -12.53 -15.99 -21.61
CA LEU A 69 -13.20 -15.38 -20.45
C LEU A 69 -12.87 -16.16 -19.17
N VAL A 70 -12.66 -15.47 -18.05
CA VAL A 70 -12.46 -16.17 -16.77
C VAL A 70 -13.67 -17.04 -16.44
N SER A 71 -13.41 -18.21 -15.87
CA SER A 71 -14.45 -19.21 -15.56
C SER A 71 -14.41 -19.69 -14.11
N GLY A 72 -13.37 -19.33 -13.36
CA GLY A 72 -13.23 -19.69 -11.95
C GLY A 72 -11.83 -19.45 -11.42
N VAL A 73 -11.67 -19.78 -10.15
CA VAL A 73 -10.39 -19.74 -9.43
C VAL A 73 -10.11 -21.11 -8.81
N VAL A 74 -8.83 -21.46 -8.75
CA VAL A 74 -8.32 -22.65 -8.08
C VAL A 74 -7.51 -22.20 -6.87
N TYR A 75 -7.77 -22.82 -5.72
CA TYR A 75 -7.18 -22.43 -4.44
C TYR A 75 -6.95 -23.65 -3.55
N PHE A 76 -6.01 -23.54 -2.62
CA PHE A 76 -5.87 -24.48 -1.52
C PHE A 76 -6.68 -24.02 -0.32
N ASP A 77 -7.49 -24.91 0.27
CA ASP A 77 -8.23 -24.64 1.49
C ASP A 77 -7.36 -24.78 2.77
N LYS A 78 -7.97 -24.56 3.94
CA LYS A 78 -7.32 -24.67 5.25
C LYS A 78 -6.68 -26.04 5.52
N ASP A 79 -7.18 -27.10 4.88
CA ASP A 79 -6.70 -28.47 5.03
C ASP A 79 -5.66 -28.82 3.94
N GLY A 80 -5.30 -27.84 3.11
CA GLY A 80 -4.34 -27.97 2.03
C GLY A 80 -4.85 -28.76 0.83
N LYS A 81 -6.17 -28.88 0.66
CA LYS A 81 -6.77 -29.53 -0.50
C LYS A 81 -7.05 -28.52 -1.58
N GLU A 82 -6.77 -28.91 -2.84
CA GLU A 82 -7.10 -28.08 -3.99
C GLU A 82 -8.62 -28.07 -4.21
N GLN A 83 -9.16 -26.86 -4.36
CA GLN A 83 -10.56 -26.58 -4.59
C GLN A 83 -10.72 -25.73 -5.84
N ARG A 84 -11.87 -25.87 -6.50
CA ARG A 84 -12.25 -25.05 -7.65
C ARG A 84 -13.54 -24.31 -7.37
N GLN A 85 -13.52 -22.98 -7.51
CA GLN A 85 -14.70 -22.14 -7.42
C GLN A 85 -15.01 -21.53 -8.78
N ALA A 86 -16.12 -21.95 -9.39
CA ALA A 86 -16.60 -21.33 -10.62
C ALA A 86 -17.03 -19.88 -10.34
N ALA A 87 -16.73 -18.99 -11.29
CA ALA A 87 -17.03 -17.57 -11.18
C ALA A 87 -17.40 -16.99 -12.55
N ARG A 88 -18.40 -16.08 -12.56
CA ARG A 88 -18.78 -15.31 -13.76
C ARG A 88 -17.85 -14.11 -13.98
N VAL A 89 -17.39 -13.50 -12.89
CA VAL A 89 -16.48 -12.35 -12.86
C VAL A 89 -15.44 -12.62 -11.77
N VAL A 90 -14.20 -12.22 -11.99
CA VAL A 90 -13.13 -12.30 -11.00
C VAL A 90 -12.55 -10.91 -10.76
N CYS A 91 -12.48 -10.50 -9.50
CA CYS A 91 -11.83 -9.28 -9.04
C CYS A 91 -10.58 -9.66 -8.23
N VAL A 92 -9.40 -9.25 -8.68
CA VAL A 92 -8.12 -9.59 -8.03
C VAL A 92 -7.71 -8.43 -7.12
N ALA A 93 -7.56 -8.71 -5.83
CA ALA A 93 -7.21 -7.73 -4.79
C ALA A 93 -6.06 -8.23 -3.90
N GLY A 94 -5.03 -8.80 -4.51
CA GLY A 94 -3.86 -9.40 -3.86
C GLY A 94 -2.77 -8.41 -3.46
N ASN A 95 -3.00 -7.09 -3.50
CA ASN A 95 -1.97 -6.05 -3.41
C ASN A 95 -0.98 -6.08 -4.60
N SER A 96 -0.06 -5.10 -4.65
CA SER A 96 0.87 -4.96 -5.78
C SER A 96 1.96 -6.03 -5.88
N ILE A 97 1.96 -7.04 -5.02
CA ILE A 97 2.86 -8.20 -5.07
C ILE A 97 2.07 -9.45 -5.49
N GLU A 98 1.00 -9.82 -4.79
CA GLU A 98 0.29 -11.08 -5.10
C GLU A 98 -0.64 -10.95 -6.31
N THR A 99 -1.18 -9.77 -6.61
CA THR A 99 -1.97 -9.57 -7.84
C THR A 99 -1.17 -9.89 -9.11
N PRO A 100 -0.02 -9.24 -9.38
CA PRO A 100 0.77 -9.59 -10.56
C PRO A 100 1.31 -11.03 -10.49
N ARG A 101 1.68 -11.52 -9.30
CA ARG A 101 2.13 -12.92 -9.15
C ARG A 101 1.03 -13.90 -9.57
N LEU A 102 -0.20 -13.73 -9.09
CA LEU A 102 -1.32 -14.60 -9.45
C LEU A 102 -1.62 -14.57 -10.94
N LEU A 103 -1.58 -13.40 -11.57
CA LEU A 103 -1.76 -13.27 -13.02
C LEU A 103 -0.67 -14.02 -13.80
N LEU A 104 0.60 -13.88 -13.40
CA LEU A 104 1.73 -14.59 -14.01
C LEU A 104 1.65 -16.10 -13.78
N LEU A 105 1.25 -16.56 -12.58
CA LEU A 105 1.03 -17.98 -12.27
C LEU A 105 -0.11 -18.59 -13.09
N SER A 106 -1.04 -17.77 -13.57
CA SER A 106 -2.22 -18.22 -14.32
C SER A 106 -1.95 -18.37 -15.82
N ALA A 107 -0.69 -18.46 -16.26
CA ALA A 107 -0.35 -18.67 -17.66
C ALA A 107 -1.03 -19.90 -18.28
N SER A 108 -1.36 -19.81 -19.58
CA SER A 108 -2.02 -20.87 -20.34
C SER A 108 -1.58 -20.87 -21.80
N ASN A 109 -2.07 -21.81 -22.61
CA ASN A 109 -1.78 -21.83 -24.05
C ASN A 109 -2.25 -20.55 -24.78
N MET A 110 -3.32 -19.91 -24.30
CA MET A 110 -3.86 -18.66 -24.84
C MET A 110 -3.16 -17.43 -24.25
N PHE A 111 -2.77 -17.51 -22.97
CA PHE A 111 -2.10 -16.43 -22.23
C PHE A 111 -0.73 -16.90 -21.76
N ARG A 112 0.22 -17.06 -22.69
CA ARG A 112 1.50 -17.75 -22.44
C ARG A 112 2.37 -17.06 -21.39
N ASP A 113 2.29 -15.75 -21.31
CA ASP A 113 3.09 -14.91 -20.40
C ASP A 113 2.29 -14.48 -19.15
N GLY A 114 1.18 -15.18 -18.85
CA GLY A 114 0.27 -14.86 -17.74
C GLY A 114 -1.03 -14.20 -18.20
N LEU A 115 -2.08 -14.31 -17.37
CA LEU A 115 -3.37 -13.68 -17.65
C LEU A 115 -3.24 -12.15 -17.70
N ALA A 116 -3.99 -11.52 -18.61
CA ALA A 116 -4.02 -10.06 -18.78
C ALA A 116 -2.66 -9.40 -19.05
N ASN A 117 -1.71 -10.14 -19.63
CA ASN A 117 -0.34 -9.69 -19.85
C ASN A 117 0.03 -9.50 -21.33
N SER A 118 -0.93 -9.28 -22.24
CA SER A 118 -0.62 -9.05 -23.68
C SER A 118 0.30 -7.84 -23.92
N SER A 119 0.24 -6.86 -23.02
CA SER A 119 1.09 -5.65 -23.04
C SER A 119 2.48 -5.86 -22.42
N GLY A 120 2.70 -7.01 -21.76
CA GLY A 120 3.90 -7.27 -20.98
C GLY A 120 4.04 -6.41 -19.71
N GLN A 121 2.98 -5.70 -19.29
CA GLN A 121 3.01 -4.75 -18.16
C GLN A 121 2.75 -5.39 -16.80
N VAL A 122 2.23 -6.63 -16.73
CA VAL A 122 1.98 -7.29 -15.45
C VAL A 122 3.30 -7.42 -14.67
N GLY A 123 3.26 -6.94 -13.43
CA GLY A 123 4.38 -6.91 -12.51
C GLY A 123 5.29 -5.69 -12.64
N ARG A 124 5.25 -4.91 -13.72
CA ARG A 124 6.18 -3.78 -13.97
C ARG A 124 5.73 -2.49 -13.30
N ASN A 125 6.65 -1.53 -13.19
CA ASN A 125 6.37 -0.21 -12.60
C ASN A 125 6.00 -0.30 -11.12
N TYR A 126 6.62 -1.24 -10.41
CA TYR A 126 6.44 -1.38 -8.98
C TYR A 126 6.91 -0.10 -8.27
N MET A 127 5.98 0.51 -7.53
CA MET A 127 6.20 1.72 -6.75
C MET A 127 5.88 1.44 -5.27
N ARG A 128 6.48 2.21 -4.37
CA ARG A 128 6.23 2.13 -2.93
C ARG A 128 6.00 3.47 -2.23
N HIS A 129 6.51 4.57 -2.78
CA HIS A 129 6.77 5.89 -2.16
C HIS A 129 8.22 6.06 -1.74
N MET A 130 8.73 7.26 -2.02
CA MET A 130 9.91 7.79 -1.39
C MET A 130 9.61 8.01 0.09
N THR A 131 10.42 7.42 0.97
CA THR A 131 10.22 7.50 2.42
C THR A 131 11.45 7.97 3.18
N GLY A 132 11.25 8.49 4.37
CA GLY A 132 12.33 8.76 5.31
C GLY A 132 11.74 9.11 6.65
N SER A 133 12.57 9.18 7.68
CA SER A 133 12.16 9.81 8.92
C SER A 133 13.26 10.66 9.51
N VAL A 134 12.86 11.76 10.11
CA VAL A 134 13.70 12.57 10.99
C VAL A 134 13.14 12.43 12.40
N TYR A 135 13.99 12.02 13.33
CA TYR A 135 13.70 12.13 14.75
C TYR A 135 14.47 13.29 15.35
N ALA A 136 13.89 13.89 16.38
CA ALA A 136 14.48 14.99 17.12
C ALA A 136 14.32 14.76 18.62
N ALA A 137 15.34 15.14 19.38
CA ALA A 137 15.29 15.18 20.84
C ALA A 137 15.18 16.63 21.31
N PHE A 138 14.43 16.85 22.38
CA PHE A 138 14.22 18.16 23.00
C PHE A 138 14.72 18.16 24.46
N LYS A 139 14.96 19.36 24.99
CA LYS A 139 15.34 19.51 26.40
C LYS A 139 14.23 19.05 27.34
N ASP A 140 13.00 19.45 27.05
CA ASP A 140 11.83 19.12 27.86
C ASP A 140 11.04 17.94 27.26
N PRO A 141 10.27 17.20 28.08
CA PRO A 141 9.48 16.07 27.58
C PRO A 141 8.45 16.48 26.51
N VAL A 142 8.38 15.70 25.44
CA VAL A 142 7.42 15.87 24.32
C VAL A 142 6.26 14.88 24.42
N HIS A 143 6.55 13.65 24.85
CA HIS A 143 5.60 12.54 24.91
C HIS A 143 4.95 12.20 23.56
N MET A 144 5.74 12.13 22.47
CA MET A 144 5.23 11.85 21.12
C MET A 144 4.38 10.59 20.99
N TYR A 145 4.54 9.62 21.90
CA TYR A 145 3.78 8.38 21.96
C TYR A 145 2.30 8.53 22.34
N ARG A 146 1.86 9.75 22.67
CA ARG A 146 0.46 10.07 22.96
C ARG A 146 -0.19 10.66 21.71
N GLY A 147 -1.47 10.39 21.52
CA GLY A 147 -2.21 10.95 20.39
C GLY A 147 -2.48 9.96 19.27
N THR A 148 -2.89 10.51 18.14
CA THR A 148 -3.05 9.77 16.90
C THR A 148 -1.73 9.82 16.12
N THR A 149 -1.26 8.69 15.59
CA THR A 149 -0.10 8.68 14.68
C THR A 149 -0.43 9.48 13.42
N MET A 150 0.50 10.28 12.90
CA MET A 150 0.29 11.14 11.73
C MET A 150 -0.80 12.22 11.94
N ALA A 151 -0.94 12.71 13.18
CA ALA A 151 -1.95 13.72 13.53
C ALA A 151 -1.65 15.13 12.98
N GLY A 152 -0.43 15.41 12.53
CA GLY A 152 -0.05 16.69 11.94
C GLY A 152 0.63 16.48 10.59
N ILE A 153 0.17 17.22 9.58
CA ILE A 153 0.69 17.16 8.22
C ILE A 153 1.15 18.55 7.77
N ILE A 154 2.36 18.60 7.20
CA ILE A 154 2.97 19.78 6.60
C ILE A 154 3.12 19.51 5.09
N ARG A 155 2.52 20.38 4.28
CA ARG A 155 2.31 20.16 2.83
C ARG A 155 2.93 21.24 1.95
N ASP A 156 3.71 22.13 2.55
CA ASP A 156 4.40 23.23 1.88
C ASP A 156 5.27 22.73 0.71
N GLU A 157 5.72 21.47 0.80
CA GLU A 157 6.58 20.80 -0.17
C GLU A 157 5.84 19.78 -1.05
N ALA A 158 4.51 19.64 -0.90
CA ALA A 158 3.69 18.65 -1.61
C ALA A 158 3.48 19.00 -3.09
N ALA A 159 3.45 20.30 -3.41
CA ALA A 159 3.25 20.77 -4.78
C ALA A 159 4.44 20.40 -5.67
N HIS A 160 4.16 20.12 -6.94
CA HIS A 160 5.20 19.91 -7.93
C HIS A 160 5.99 21.20 -8.18
N ASN A 161 7.28 21.19 -7.84
CA ASN A 161 8.20 22.30 -8.06
C ASN A 161 9.58 21.79 -8.51
N PRO A 162 9.84 21.75 -9.83
CA PRO A 162 11.08 21.18 -10.39
C PRO A 162 12.33 22.00 -10.09
N LYS A 163 12.21 23.25 -9.59
CA LYS A 163 13.37 24.05 -9.17
C LYS A 163 14.14 23.43 -8.01
N ARG A 164 13.55 22.47 -7.29
CA ARG A 164 14.19 21.70 -6.21
C ARG A 164 15.07 20.55 -6.73
N GLY A 165 15.10 20.31 -8.04
CA GLY A 165 15.91 19.26 -8.67
C GLY A 165 15.23 17.90 -8.79
N PHE A 166 13.92 17.81 -8.53
CA PHE A 166 13.12 16.59 -8.67
C PHE A 166 11.68 16.91 -9.10
N ALA A 167 11.01 15.93 -9.72
CA ALA A 167 9.60 15.93 -10.05
C ALA A 167 8.73 15.38 -8.91
N GLY A 168 7.44 15.74 -8.91
CA GLY A 168 6.54 15.49 -7.80
C GLY A 168 6.80 16.38 -6.58
N GLY A 169 6.35 15.92 -5.42
CA GLY A 169 6.48 16.56 -4.12
C GLY A 169 6.38 15.54 -2.99
N TYR A 170 6.49 16.03 -1.76
CA TYR A 170 6.43 15.19 -0.57
C TYR A 170 5.74 15.93 0.59
N GLU A 171 5.23 15.15 1.52
CA GLU A 171 4.64 15.61 2.76
C GLU A 171 5.52 15.23 3.95
N MET A 172 5.35 15.98 5.02
CA MET A 172 5.98 15.72 6.30
C MET A 172 4.89 15.50 7.34
N GLU A 173 4.87 14.30 7.92
CA GLU A 173 3.82 13.85 8.82
C GLU A 173 4.40 13.61 10.21
N THR A 174 3.78 14.13 11.25
CA THR A 174 4.23 13.88 12.63
C THR A 174 4.09 12.40 12.96
N LEU A 175 5.18 11.76 13.31
CA LEU A 175 5.25 10.34 13.57
C LEU A 175 5.33 10.07 15.08
N SER A 176 4.38 9.28 15.54
CA SER A 176 4.32 8.74 16.90
C SER A 176 4.56 7.25 16.86
N LEU A 177 5.62 6.78 17.53
CA LEU A 177 5.88 5.36 17.75
C LEU A 177 5.89 5.04 19.24
N GLY A 178 5.25 3.92 19.61
CA GLY A 178 5.36 3.33 20.93
C GLY A 178 6.76 2.77 21.19
N LEU A 179 7.14 2.65 22.48
CA LEU A 179 8.50 2.29 22.89
C LEU A 179 8.97 0.95 22.30
N ALA A 180 8.08 -0.03 22.16
CA ALA A 180 8.45 -1.33 21.59
C ALA A 180 8.82 -1.25 20.09
N PHE A 181 8.28 -0.28 19.34
CA PHE A 181 8.56 -0.11 17.92
C PHE A 181 9.71 0.85 17.66
N MET A 182 9.94 1.81 18.57
CA MET A 182 10.95 2.85 18.41
C MET A 182 12.36 2.30 18.12
N PRO A 183 12.89 1.30 18.85
CA PRO A 183 14.20 0.70 18.57
C PRO A 183 14.34 0.20 17.13
N ALA A 184 13.35 -0.58 16.67
CA ALA A 184 13.37 -1.19 15.35
C ALA A 184 13.22 -0.17 14.22
N PHE A 185 12.65 1.01 14.49
CA PHE A 185 12.39 2.04 13.48
C PHE A 185 13.46 3.12 13.43
N LEU A 186 14.13 3.40 14.55
CA LEU A 186 15.17 4.42 14.60
C LEU A 186 16.38 3.96 13.78
N ASP A 187 16.93 2.79 14.12
CA ASP A 187 18.09 2.20 13.45
C ASP A 187 18.15 0.67 13.74
N PRO A 188 17.56 -0.18 12.87
CA PRO A 188 17.45 -1.60 13.11
C PRO A 188 18.82 -2.28 13.33
N GLY A 189 18.99 -2.94 14.48
CA GLY A 189 20.23 -3.66 14.82
C GLY A 189 21.35 -2.78 15.36
N SER A 190 21.11 -1.47 15.52
CA SER A 190 22.08 -0.53 16.09
C SER A 190 22.28 -0.73 17.59
N TRP A 191 23.46 -0.34 18.08
CA TRP A 191 23.87 -0.50 19.48
C TRP A 191 24.93 0.55 19.85
N GLY A 192 25.20 0.67 21.15
CA GLY A 192 26.24 1.56 21.68
C GLY A 192 25.68 2.83 22.34
N ALA A 193 26.59 3.68 22.82
CA ALA A 193 26.24 4.82 23.67
C ALA A 193 25.30 5.82 22.99
N ASP A 194 25.47 6.08 21.69
CA ASP A 194 24.63 7.02 20.96
C ASP A 194 23.19 6.49 20.81
N TYR A 195 23.05 5.21 20.48
CA TYR A 195 21.75 4.56 20.37
C TYR A 195 21.05 4.45 21.73
N ALA A 196 21.78 4.07 22.78
CA ALA A 196 21.29 4.05 24.15
C ALA A 196 20.79 5.43 24.59
N TRP A 197 21.54 6.49 24.25
CA TRP A 197 21.13 7.86 24.52
C TRP A 197 19.76 8.20 23.90
N TRP A 198 19.50 7.80 22.65
CA TRP A 198 18.18 8.02 22.03
C TRP A 198 17.06 7.28 22.75
N MET A 199 17.32 6.04 23.20
CA MET A 199 16.34 5.26 23.95
C MET A 199 16.08 5.85 25.34
N ASP A 200 17.13 6.30 26.04
CA ASP A 200 17.02 6.97 27.34
C ASP A 200 16.23 8.29 27.25
N HIS A 201 16.30 8.97 26.09
CA HIS A 201 15.58 10.22 25.83
C HIS A 201 14.20 10.02 25.19
N TYR A 202 13.67 8.78 25.15
CA TYR A 202 12.43 8.45 24.43
C TYR A 202 11.25 9.41 24.73
N THR A 203 11.07 9.83 25.98
CA THR A 203 10.00 10.75 26.37
C THR A 203 10.14 12.17 25.82
N ASN A 204 11.34 12.52 25.36
CA ASN A 204 11.73 13.82 24.87
C ASN A 204 11.85 13.85 23.34
N LEU A 205 11.47 12.74 22.67
CA LEU A 205 11.57 12.64 21.23
C LEU A 205 10.31 13.15 20.53
N ALA A 206 10.50 13.64 19.30
CA ALA A 206 9.47 13.79 18.27
C ALA A 206 9.94 13.10 16.98
N GLY A 207 9.01 12.51 16.24
CA GLY A 207 9.27 11.86 14.95
C GLY A 207 8.55 12.56 13.82
N MET A 208 9.16 12.59 12.63
CA MET A 208 8.56 13.10 11.40
C MET A 208 8.80 12.08 10.30
N TRP A 209 7.71 11.57 9.73
CA TRP A 209 7.74 10.77 8.52
C TRP A 209 7.80 11.70 7.30
N LEU A 210 8.61 11.31 6.34
CA LEU A 210 8.73 11.96 5.04
C LEU A 210 8.13 11.00 4.03
N VAL A 211 7.09 11.42 3.31
CA VAL A 211 6.44 10.60 2.28
C VAL A 211 6.34 11.40 0.99
N GLY A 212 6.88 10.86 -0.09
CA GLY A 212 6.90 11.51 -1.39
C GLY A 212 6.59 10.55 -2.50
N GLU A 213 6.39 11.12 -3.69
CA GLU A 213 6.17 10.32 -4.88
C GLU A 213 7.41 9.49 -5.23
N ASP A 214 7.18 8.24 -5.62
CA ASP A 214 8.19 7.31 -6.15
C ASP A 214 7.91 7.13 -7.64
N MET A 215 8.95 7.28 -8.46
CA MET A 215 8.76 7.32 -9.90
C MET A 215 8.58 5.92 -10.49
N PRO A 216 7.57 5.73 -11.37
CA PRO A 216 7.37 4.44 -12.01
C PRO A 216 8.57 4.11 -12.88
N ARG A 217 9.21 2.97 -12.60
CA ARG A 217 10.31 2.41 -13.39
C ARG A 217 9.90 1.08 -13.98
N GLU A 218 10.05 0.93 -15.28
CA GLU A 218 9.70 -0.32 -15.96
C GLU A 218 10.46 -1.54 -15.40
N THR A 219 11.72 -1.31 -14.98
CA THR A 219 12.59 -2.33 -14.39
C THR A 219 12.13 -2.75 -12.99
N ASN A 220 11.61 -1.82 -12.18
CA ASN A 220 11.06 -2.14 -10.86
C ASN A 220 9.84 -3.03 -11.06
N ARG A 221 9.95 -4.29 -10.63
CA ARG A 221 8.96 -5.30 -11.00
C ARG A 221 8.84 -6.48 -10.07
N ILE A 222 7.67 -7.10 -10.14
CA ILE A 222 7.37 -8.42 -9.59
C ILE A 222 7.50 -9.45 -10.71
N THR A 223 8.28 -10.49 -10.47
CA THR A 223 8.39 -11.68 -11.33
C THR A 223 8.18 -12.96 -10.54
N LEU A 224 8.05 -14.08 -11.23
CA LEU A 224 8.08 -15.39 -10.59
C LEU A 224 9.53 -15.79 -10.32
N ASN A 225 9.82 -16.26 -9.10
CA ASN A 225 11.12 -16.80 -8.77
C ASN A 225 11.33 -18.16 -9.46
N THR A 226 12.53 -18.41 -10.00
CA THR A 226 12.82 -19.63 -10.76
C THR A 226 13.36 -20.78 -9.90
N SER A 227 13.75 -20.51 -8.65
CA SER A 227 14.40 -21.50 -7.77
C SER A 227 13.66 -21.74 -6.46
N VAL A 228 12.84 -20.78 -6.02
CA VAL A 228 12.12 -20.83 -4.74
C VAL A 228 10.62 -20.98 -4.99
N LYS A 229 10.04 -21.98 -4.32
CA LYS A 229 8.61 -22.25 -4.34
C LYS A 229 8.03 -22.05 -2.95
N ASP A 230 6.76 -21.68 -2.89
CA ASP A 230 6.01 -21.64 -1.64
C ASP A 230 5.62 -23.05 -1.19
N LYS A 231 4.93 -23.14 -0.05
CA LYS A 231 4.45 -24.40 0.51
C LYS A 231 3.46 -25.16 -0.39
N TRP A 232 2.89 -24.50 -1.41
CA TRP A 232 1.95 -25.07 -2.38
C TRP A 232 2.63 -25.49 -3.68
N GLY A 233 3.96 -25.36 -3.76
CA GLY A 233 4.74 -25.68 -4.95
C GLY A 233 4.70 -24.61 -6.04
N SER A 234 4.09 -23.45 -5.78
CA SER A 234 4.05 -22.33 -6.73
C SER A 234 5.30 -21.46 -6.57
N PRO A 235 5.91 -20.96 -7.66
CA PRO A 235 6.95 -19.94 -7.59
C PRO A 235 6.60 -18.78 -6.64
N VAL A 236 7.50 -18.40 -5.73
CA VAL A 236 7.31 -17.20 -4.89
C VAL A 236 7.47 -15.92 -5.71
N ALA A 237 6.97 -14.80 -5.20
CA ALA A 237 7.25 -13.49 -5.78
C ALA A 237 8.75 -13.18 -5.68
N ASN A 238 9.34 -12.77 -6.79
CA ASN A 238 10.63 -12.10 -6.82
C ASN A 238 10.39 -10.60 -7.00
N VAL A 239 10.77 -9.82 -5.99
CA VAL A 239 10.60 -8.37 -5.99
C VAL A 239 11.93 -7.72 -6.36
N HIS A 240 11.97 -7.05 -7.50
CA HIS A 240 13.10 -6.22 -7.90
C HIS A 240 12.71 -4.74 -7.78
N PHE A 241 13.55 -3.96 -7.11
CA PHE A 241 13.34 -2.54 -6.91
C PHE A 241 14.69 -1.82 -6.82
N ASP A 242 14.83 -0.76 -7.62
CA ASP A 242 15.91 0.22 -7.54
C ASP A 242 15.31 1.61 -7.33
N ASP A 243 15.87 2.40 -6.40
CA ASP A 243 15.46 3.79 -6.19
C ASP A 243 15.75 4.63 -7.45
N HIS A 244 14.79 5.45 -7.88
CA HIS A 244 15.00 6.42 -8.96
C HIS A 244 15.89 7.58 -8.47
N GLU A 245 16.74 8.14 -9.34
CA GLU A 245 17.60 9.30 -8.99
C GLU A 245 16.77 10.48 -8.48
N ASN A 246 15.67 10.81 -9.17
CA ASN A 246 14.61 11.70 -8.70
C ASN A 246 14.26 11.54 -7.22
N ASP A 247 14.02 10.30 -6.78
CA ASP A 247 13.50 10.00 -5.46
C ASP A 247 14.60 10.09 -4.40
N ILE A 248 15.85 9.80 -4.78
CA ILE A 248 17.03 10.05 -3.94
C ILE A 248 17.20 11.55 -3.71
N VAL A 249 17.10 12.37 -4.77
CA VAL A 249 17.20 13.83 -4.68
C VAL A 249 16.05 14.39 -3.82
N MET A 250 14.82 13.92 -4.05
CA MET A 250 13.65 14.29 -3.25
C MET A 250 13.84 13.94 -1.76
N ARG A 251 14.30 12.72 -1.45
CA ARG A 251 14.52 12.25 -0.08
C ARG A 251 15.56 13.09 0.66
N ASN A 252 16.67 13.42 0.00
CA ASN A 252 17.71 14.25 0.58
C ASN A 252 17.23 15.69 0.86
N HIS A 253 16.41 16.24 -0.04
CA HIS A 253 15.75 17.51 0.20
C HIS A 253 14.78 17.41 1.40
N ALA A 254 13.95 16.38 1.44
CA ALA A 254 12.97 16.15 2.51
C ALA A 254 13.64 15.98 3.89
N PHE A 255 14.74 15.23 3.99
CA PHE A 255 15.53 15.13 5.22
C PHE A 255 16.01 16.50 5.70
N THR A 256 16.51 17.32 4.78
CA THR A 256 17.01 18.66 5.11
C THR A 256 15.89 19.57 5.61
N GLN A 257 14.70 19.54 5.00
CA GLN A 257 13.56 20.33 5.49
C GLN A 257 13.04 19.81 6.84
N GLY A 258 12.94 18.49 7.01
CA GLY A 258 12.50 17.89 8.28
C GLY A 258 13.41 18.25 9.46
N GLU A 259 14.72 18.23 9.26
CA GLU A 259 15.68 18.70 10.28
C GLU A 259 15.54 20.19 10.57
N ARG A 260 15.38 21.04 9.54
CA ARG A 260 15.20 22.49 9.72
C ARG A 260 13.96 22.80 10.55
N ILE A 261 12.86 22.09 10.33
CA ILE A 261 11.64 22.25 11.14
C ILE A 261 11.93 21.93 12.61
N TYR A 262 12.61 20.82 12.88
CA TYR A 262 12.91 20.45 14.26
C TYR A 262 13.93 21.37 14.93
N GLN A 263 14.95 21.82 14.20
CA GLN A 263 15.90 22.82 14.70
C GLN A 263 15.18 24.13 15.04
N ALA A 264 14.29 24.60 14.17
CA ALA A 264 13.46 25.78 14.43
C ALA A 264 12.53 25.59 15.64
N ALA A 265 12.07 24.37 15.90
CA ALA A 265 11.29 24.01 17.08
C ALA A 265 12.13 23.88 18.37
N GLY A 266 13.46 24.00 18.30
CA GLY A 266 14.36 23.92 19.45
C GLY A 266 14.91 22.53 19.76
N ALA A 267 14.97 21.64 18.76
CA ALA A 267 15.61 20.34 18.92
C ALA A 267 17.08 20.50 19.30
N ILE A 268 17.52 19.73 20.29
CA ILE A 268 18.93 19.70 20.75
C ILE A 268 19.77 18.70 19.94
N LYS A 269 19.11 17.75 19.26
CA LYS A 269 19.73 16.75 18.40
C LYS A 269 18.71 16.26 17.38
N THR A 270 19.13 16.02 16.14
CA THR A 270 18.34 15.39 15.09
C THR A 270 18.98 14.08 14.64
N TYR A 271 18.18 13.20 14.05
CA TYR A 271 18.62 11.92 13.49
C TYR A 271 17.83 11.61 12.23
N ARG A 272 18.53 11.41 11.11
CA ARG A 272 17.95 10.90 9.87
C ARG A 272 17.99 9.37 9.95
N THR A 273 16.84 8.72 9.86
CA THR A 273 16.80 7.25 9.82
C THR A 273 17.38 6.74 8.51
N PRO A 274 17.95 5.52 8.49
CA PRO A 274 18.17 4.81 7.23
C PRO A 274 16.88 4.77 6.40
N PRO A 275 16.95 4.87 5.06
CA PRO A 275 15.77 4.70 4.22
C PRO A 275 15.32 3.25 4.28
N TYR A 276 14.12 3.01 4.80
CA TYR A 276 13.47 1.70 4.78
C TYR A 276 12.32 1.68 3.76
N PRO A 277 11.95 0.49 3.24
CA PRO A 277 10.86 0.37 2.28
C PRO A 277 9.53 0.89 2.86
N SER A 278 8.84 1.72 2.08
CA SER A 278 7.42 2.00 2.31
C SER A 278 6.59 0.72 2.26
N THR A 279 5.48 0.69 3.00
CA THR A 279 4.49 -0.39 2.97
C THR A 279 3.40 -0.17 1.91
N HIS A 280 3.36 0.99 1.25
CA HIS A 280 2.37 1.32 0.23
C HIS A 280 2.76 0.76 -1.14
N ASN A 281 2.52 -0.52 -1.37
CA ASN A 281 2.89 -1.20 -2.62
C ASN A 281 1.92 -0.84 -3.76
N LEU A 282 2.41 -0.32 -4.88
CA LEU A 282 1.62 0.25 -5.99
C LEU A 282 2.13 -0.16 -7.39
N GLY A 283 1.29 0.03 -8.41
CA GLY A 283 1.74 0.19 -9.81
C GLY A 283 1.83 -1.05 -10.71
N THR A 284 1.82 -2.25 -10.13
CA THR A 284 2.23 -3.46 -10.85
C THR A 284 1.21 -4.04 -11.82
N CYS A 285 0.01 -3.47 -11.90
CA CYS A 285 -1.02 -3.77 -12.89
C CYS A 285 -1.71 -2.46 -13.32
N ARG A 286 -0.90 -1.43 -13.63
CA ARG A 286 -1.36 -0.06 -13.82
C ARG A 286 -2.51 0.08 -14.83
N MET A 287 -3.38 1.04 -14.55
CA MET A 287 -4.37 1.51 -15.52
C MET A 287 -3.70 2.19 -16.72
N SER A 288 -4.33 2.12 -17.88
CA SER A 288 -3.92 2.83 -19.08
C SER A 288 -5.11 3.13 -20.00
N ALA A 289 -4.96 4.15 -20.84
CA ALA A 289 -5.94 4.44 -21.88
C ALA A 289 -5.88 3.43 -23.04
N LYS A 290 -4.68 2.92 -23.36
CA LYS A 290 -4.46 1.93 -24.42
C LYS A 290 -4.02 0.60 -23.83
N ALA A 291 -4.48 -0.50 -24.45
CA ALA A 291 -4.12 -1.85 -24.05
C ALA A 291 -2.60 -2.09 -24.05
N SER A 292 -1.86 -1.53 -25.01
CA SER A 292 -0.41 -1.68 -25.12
C SER A 292 0.41 -1.00 -24.02
N GLU A 293 -0.20 -0.14 -23.20
CA GLU A 293 0.51 0.73 -22.24
C GLU A 293 0.28 0.33 -20.77
N GLY A 294 -0.63 -0.61 -20.48
CA GLY A 294 -1.00 -1.02 -19.11
C GLY A 294 -1.75 -2.34 -19.08
N VAL A 295 -2.29 -2.68 -17.91
CA VAL A 295 -2.99 -3.96 -17.69
C VAL A 295 -4.51 -3.78 -17.70
N ALA A 296 -4.99 -2.68 -17.14
CA ALA A 296 -6.41 -2.40 -17.00
C ALA A 296 -6.81 -1.05 -17.59
N ASN A 297 -8.08 -0.91 -17.95
CA ASN A 297 -8.67 0.36 -18.35
C ASN A 297 -9.06 1.20 -17.12
N LYS A 298 -9.69 2.36 -17.35
CA LYS A 298 -10.11 3.29 -16.28
C LYS A 298 -11.08 2.69 -15.25
N TRP A 299 -11.70 1.55 -15.50
CA TRP A 299 -12.59 0.88 -14.54
C TRP A 299 -11.87 -0.22 -13.74
N GLY A 300 -10.55 -0.38 -13.93
CA GLY A 300 -9.79 -1.51 -13.42
C GLY A 300 -10.15 -2.84 -14.11
N GLN A 301 -10.94 -2.82 -15.18
CA GLN A 301 -11.20 -3.98 -16.03
C GLN A 301 -9.97 -4.26 -16.89
N THR A 302 -9.51 -5.52 -16.97
CA THR A 302 -8.33 -5.83 -17.80
C THR A 302 -8.62 -5.59 -19.28
N HIS A 303 -7.60 -5.17 -20.04
CA HIS A 303 -7.77 -4.96 -21.48
C HIS A 303 -7.98 -6.26 -22.25
N ASP A 304 -7.38 -7.36 -21.77
CA ASP A 304 -7.41 -8.65 -22.47
C ASP A 304 -8.66 -9.47 -22.17
N ILE A 305 -9.20 -9.39 -20.94
CA ILE A 305 -10.24 -10.29 -20.45
C ILE A 305 -11.40 -9.47 -19.84
N PRO A 306 -12.54 -9.34 -20.54
CA PRO A 306 -13.64 -8.44 -20.15
C PRO A 306 -14.25 -8.72 -18.76
N ASN A 307 -14.20 -9.95 -18.26
CA ASN A 307 -14.77 -10.34 -16.97
C ASN A 307 -13.71 -10.52 -15.86
N LEU A 308 -12.51 -9.96 -16.04
CA LEU A 308 -11.43 -9.90 -15.05
C LEU A 308 -11.12 -8.46 -14.66
N PHE A 309 -11.00 -8.20 -13.37
CA PHE A 309 -10.79 -6.87 -12.80
C PHE A 309 -9.62 -6.86 -11.82
N ILE A 310 -8.92 -5.73 -11.76
CA ILE A 310 -7.88 -5.39 -10.78
C ILE A 310 -8.49 -4.41 -9.78
N SER A 311 -8.43 -4.75 -8.49
CA SER A 311 -9.22 -4.10 -7.43
C SER A 311 -8.38 -3.63 -6.25
N ASP A 312 -7.10 -3.35 -6.47
CA ASP A 312 -6.17 -2.91 -5.42
C ASP A 312 -5.20 -1.81 -5.91
N GLY A 313 -4.18 -1.49 -5.10
CA GLY A 313 -3.17 -0.47 -5.40
C GLY A 313 -2.28 -0.76 -6.61
N SER A 314 -2.28 -1.97 -7.16
CA SER A 314 -1.50 -2.30 -8.36
C SER A 314 -1.97 -1.54 -9.59
N GLN A 315 -3.21 -1.03 -9.59
CA GLN A 315 -3.78 -0.28 -10.71
C GLN A 315 -3.28 1.18 -10.82
N PHE A 316 -2.52 1.66 -9.84
CA PHE A 316 -2.03 3.04 -9.82
C PHE A 316 -1.05 3.31 -10.95
N THR A 317 -1.13 4.48 -11.59
CA THR A 317 -0.15 4.92 -12.60
C THR A 317 0.99 5.72 -11.98
N THR A 318 0.72 6.41 -10.87
CA THR A 318 1.71 7.11 -10.04
C THR A 318 1.28 7.03 -8.57
N GLY A 319 2.22 7.18 -7.62
CA GLY A 319 1.94 7.09 -6.20
C GLY A 319 1.44 8.39 -5.54
N GLY A 320 1.73 9.55 -6.12
CA GLY A 320 1.52 10.84 -5.45
C GLY A 320 2.34 10.99 -4.17
N ALA A 321 2.04 12.02 -3.36
CA ALA A 321 2.77 12.34 -2.13
C ALA A 321 2.04 11.92 -0.84
N GLU A 322 0.94 11.17 -0.95
CA GLU A 322 -0.04 10.93 0.13
C GLU A 322 -0.40 9.43 0.21
N ASN A 323 -0.88 8.96 1.37
CA ASN A 323 -1.21 7.54 1.56
C ASN A 323 -2.34 7.08 0.59
N PRO A 324 -2.19 5.95 -0.11
CA PRO A 324 -3.03 5.63 -1.28
C PRO A 324 -4.38 4.98 -0.94
N THR A 325 -4.60 4.53 0.30
CA THR A 325 -5.73 3.64 0.64
C THR A 325 -7.10 4.27 0.35
N LEU A 326 -7.28 5.58 0.59
CA LEU A 326 -8.53 6.26 0.27
C LEU A 326 -8.85 6.19 -1.23
N THR A 327 -7.84 6.40 -2.07
CA THR A 327 -7.96 6.30 -3.52
C THR A 327 -8.21 4.85 -3.95
N ILE A 328 -7.54 3.86 -3.34
CA ILE A 328 -7.81 2.43 -3.59
C ILE A 328 -9.28 2.10 -3.33
N VAL A 329 -9.81 2.47 -2.16
CA VAL A 329 -11.21 2.23 -1.78
C VAL A 329 -12.17 2.95 -2.74
N THR A 330 -11.85 4.20 -3.12
CA THR A 330 -12.67 4.98 -4.06
C THR A 330 -12.75 4.29 -5.43
N LEU A 331 -11.63 3.78 -5.94
CA LEU A 331 -11.56 3.03 -7.19
C LEU A 331 -12.34 1.71 -7.09
N ALA A 332 -12.23 1.00 -5.98
CA ALA A 332 -12.97 -0.24 -5.74
C ALA A 332 -14.49 -0.02 -5.72
N ILE A 333 -14.97 1.03 -5.03
CA ILE A 333 -16.40 1.38 -5.01
C ILE A 333 -16.89 1.76 -6.42
N ARG A 334 -16.14 2.62 -7.13
CA ARG A 334 -16.46 2.99 -8.52
C ARG A 334 -16.52 1.77 -9.45
N GLN A 335 -15.58 0.84 -9.27
CA GLN A 335 -15.53 -0.39 -10.04
C GLN A 335 -16.71 -1.31 -9.73
N ALA A 336 -17.14 -1.41 -8.47
CA ALA A 336 -18.31 -2.21 -8.08
C ALA A 336 -19.59 -1.72 -8.77
N ASP A 337 -19.83 -0.40 -8.81
CA ASP A 337 -20.97 0.19 -9.54
C ASP A 337 -20.92 -0.14 -11.03
N TYR A 338 -19.73 -0.05 -11.63
CA TYR A 338 -19.52 -0.41 -13.04
C TYR A 338 -19.82 -1.90 -13.30
N ILE A 339 -19.29 -2.80 -12.47
CA ILE A 339 -19.53 -4.25 -12.58
C ILE A 339 -21.02 -4.55 -12.44
N ALA A 340 -21.71 -3.97 -11.45
CA ALA A 340 -23.13 -4.16 -11.24
C ALA A 340 -23.96 -3.74 -12.47
N LYS A 341 -23.62 -2.60 -13.07
CA LYS A 341 -24.24 -2.14 -14.31
C LYS A 341 -23.99 -3.11 -15.46
N GLN A 342 -22.73 -3.49 -15.72
CA GLN A 342 -22.39 -4.39 -16.83
C GLN A 342 -23.05 -5.77 -16.68
N MET A 343 -23.13 -6.31 -15.46
CA MET A 343 -23.80 -7.57 -15.17
C MET A 343 -25.31 -7.50 -15.39
N THR A 344 -25.94 -6.36 -15.04
CA THR A 344 -27.37 -6.11 -15.28
C THR A 344 -27.66 -6.02 -16.78
N GLU A 345 -26.80 -5.33 -17.52
CA GLU A 345 -26.88 -5.19 -18.98
C GLU A 345 -26.45 -6.46 -19.75
N ARG A 346 -25.91 -7.47 -19.05
CA ARG A 346 -25.31 -8.69 -19.63
C ARG A 346 -24.18 -8.39 -20.62
N ALA A 347 -23.46 -7.30 -20.37
CA ALA A 347 -22.28 -6.89 -21.14
C ALA A 347 -21.02 -7.66 -20.70
N ILE A 348 -21.03 -8.26 -19.51
CA ILE A 348 -20.00 -9.19 -18.98
C ILE A 348 -20.61 -10.42 -18.31
#